data_AF-A0A2E7T077-F1
#
_entry.id   AF-A0A2E7T077-F1
#
_cell.length_a   1.000
_cell.length_b   1.000
_cell.length_c   1.000
_cell.angle_alpha   90.00
_cell.angle_beta   90.00
_cell.angle_gamma   90.00
#
_symmetry.space_group_name_H-M   'P 1'
#
loop_
_entity.id
_entity.type
_entity.pdbx_description
1 polymer ?
#
loop_
_entity_poly.entity_id
_entity_poly.type
_entity_poly.pdbx_seq_one_letter_code
_entity_poly.pdbx_strand_id
1 'polypeptide(L)'
;MVTAEKTARTMLKQANELGNTLREIVRRDLTDETRRFNDTLNQRIQLASEAIVQAVKAKEAIAAGASSINGKLEKAHRRYSKNNNLEEFRSVLQSTLVEVQQLREQHEAVAESLREAQTPSRSAVEIVERFAIELQKAAGGWEATGREIDEIIADLCDPNPDVALIELERYLTENGFEIVLVGENRTEDALEEARRLLGYSDSSE
;
A
#
# COMPACT_ATOMS: atom_id res chain seq x y z
N MET A 1 15.30 -2.80 45.89
CA MET A 1 16.16 -2.50 44.72
C MET A 1 15.74 -3.40 43.58
N VAL A 2 15.37 -2.85 42.43
CA VAL A 2 15.18 -3.62 41.19
C VAL A 2 16.57 -3.91 40.66
N THR A 3 16.92 -5.18 40.46
CA THR A 3 18.23 -5.58 39.92
C THR A 3 18.28 -5.32 38.41
N ALA A 4 19.47 -5.05 37.85
CA ALA A 4 19.65 -4.82 36.41
C ALA A 4 19.06 -5.97 35.56
N GLU A 5 19.19 -7.21 36.02
CA GLU A 5 18.56 -8.39 35.41
C GLU A 5 17.03 -8.26 35.31
N LYS A 6 16.36 -7.76 36.34
CA LYS A 6 14.91 -7.59 36.34
C LYS A 6 14.47 -6.49 35.37
N THR A 7 15.25 -5.42 35.26
CA THR A 7 15.03 -4.37 34.25
C THR A 7 15.18 -4.92 32.84
N ALA A 8 16.26 -5.66 32.57
CA ALA A 8 16.51 -6.28 31.27
C ALA A 8 15.39 -7.24 30.85
N ARG A 9 14.93 -8.11 31.77
CA ARG A 9 13.78 -9.00 31.51
C ARG A 9 12.49 -8.24 31.18
N THR A 10 12.29 -7.09 31.81
CA THR A 10 11.11 -6.25 31.56
C THR A 10 11.18 -5.60 30.19
N MET A 11 12.33 -5.05 29.81
CA MET A 11 12.57 -4.47 28.49
C MET A 11 12.44 -5.50 27.37
N LEU A 12 13.00 -6.71 27.54
CA LEU A 12 12.81 -7.81 26.58
C LEU A 12 11.35 -8.20 26.40
N LYS A 13 10.57 -8.19 27.49
CA LYS A 13 9.13 -8.44 27.43
C LYS A 13 8.43 -7.35 26.62
N GLN A 14 8.79 -6.09 26.84
CA GLN A 14 8.26 -4.95 26.06
C GLN A 14 8.60 -5.06 24.57
N ALA A 15 9.85 -5.36 24.21
CA ALA A 15 10.25 -5.57 22.83
C ALA A 15 9.45 -6.70 22.16
N ASN A 16 9.18 -7.78 22.88
CA ASN A 16 8.36 -8.88 22.37
C ASN A 16 6.88 -8.50 22.19
N GLU A 17 6.31 -7.70 23.11
CA GLU A 17 4.96 -7.16 22.98
C GLU A 17 4.85 -6.20 21.78
N LEU A 18 5.84 -5.33 21.58
CA LEU A 18 5.94 -4.47 20.39
C LEU A 18 6.05 -5.30 19.10
N GLY A 19 6.86 -6.36 19.10
CA GLY A 19 6.97 -7.27 17.95
C GLY A 19 5.66 -7.96 17.60
N ASN A 20 4.87 -8.37 18.59
CA ASN A 20 3.52 -8.91 18.36
C ASN A 20 2.58 -7.84 17.79
N THR A 21 2.61 -6.65 18.38
CA THR A 21 1.82 -5.49 17.94
C THR A 21 2.12 -5.14 16.47
N LEU A 22 3.40 -5.08 16.11
CA LEU A 22 3.85 -4.83 14.75
C LEU A 22 3.30 -5.86 13.76
N ARG A 23 3.41 -7.16 14.09
CA ARG A 23 2.86 -8.24 13.24
C ARG A 23 1.35 -8.10 13.04
N GLU A 24 0.62 -7.72 14.09
CA GLU A 24 -0.83 -7.55 14.02
C GLU A 24 -1.22 -6.34 13.17
N ILE A 25 -0.55 -5.20 13.36
CA ILE A 25 -0.77 -3.98 12.59
C ILE A 25 -0.49 -4.23 11.11
N VAL A 26 0.68 -4.80 10.77
CA VAL A 26 1.05 -5.13 9.38
C VAL A 26 -0.01 -6.03 8.75
N ARG A 27 -0.41 -7.10 9.44
CA ARG A 27 -1.42 -8.05 8.93
C ARG A 27 -2.78 -7.37 8.72
N ARG A 28 -3.22 -6.55 9.67
CA ARG A 28 -4.49 -5.83 9.58
C ARG A 28 -4.48 -4.87 8.40
N ASP A 29 -3.46 -4.02 8.32
CA ASP A 29 -3.35 -2.97 7.31
C ASP A 29 -3.26 -3.59 5.90
N LEU A 30 -2.49 -4.67 5.72
CA LEU A 30 -2.46 -5.42 4.46
C LEU A 30 -3.83 -6.00 4.10
N THR A 31 -4.55 -6.56 5.07
CA THR A 31 -5.89 -7.14 4.85
C THR A 31 -6.88 -6.07 4.44
N ASP A 32 -6.87 -4.93 5.13
CA ASP A 32 -7.77 -3.82 4.89
C ASP A 32 -7.52 -3.17 3.52
N GLU A 33 -6.26 -2.89 3.18
CA GLU A 33 -5.91 -2.32 1.87
C GLU A 33 -6.15 -3.30 0.73
N THR A 34 -5.86 -4.60 0.91
CA THR A 34 -6.18 -5.63 -0.09
C THR A 34 -7.69 -5.70 -0.35
N ARG A 35 -8.50 -5.65 0.71
CA ARG A 35 -9.95 -5.63 0.59
C ARG A 35 -10.42 -4.38 -0.17
N ARG A 36 -9.96 -3.19 0.22
CA ARG A 36 -10.33 -1.92 -0.44
C ARG A 36 -9.94 -1.90 -1.92
N PHE A 37 -8.76 -2.41 -2.24
CA PHE A 37 -8.30 -2.56 -3.62
C PHE A 37 -9.26 -3.44 -4.43
N ASN A 38 -9.56 -4.64 -3.92
CA ASN A 38 -10.47 -5.58 -4.58
C ASN A 38 -11.88 -5.02 -4.73
N ASP A 39 -12.44 -4.40 -3.69
CA ASP A 39 -13.78 -3.82 -3.72
C ASP A 39 -13.87 -2.72 -4.80
N THR A 40 -12.88 -1.83 -4.86
CA THR A 40 -12.84 -0.73 -5.84
C THR A 40 -12.66 -1.26 -7.27
N LEU A 41 -11.78 -2.25 -7.46
CA LEU A 41 -11.54 -2.84 -8.77
C LEU A 41 -12.77 -3.61 -9.28
N ASN A 42 -13.41 -4.38 -8.40
CA ASN A 42 -14.65 -5.11 -8.72
C ASN A 42 -15.78 -4.15 -9.05
N GLN A 43 -15.95 -3.06 -8.29
CA GLN A 43 -16.95 -2.04 -8.59
C GLN A 43 -16.72 -1.44 -9.99
N ARG A 44 -15.47 -1.13 -10.36
CA ARG A 44 -15.14 -0.65 -11.70
C ARG A 44 -15.52 -1.65 -12.79
N ILE A 45 -15.17 -2.93 -12.61
CA ILE A 45 -15.49 -3.99 -13.57
C ILE A 45 -17.01 -4.15 -13.70
N GLN A 46 -17.73 -4.12 -12.58
CA GLN A 46 -19.18 -4.27 -12.56
C GLN A 46 -19.88 -3.14 -13.33
N LEU A 47 -19.52 -1.88 -13.06
CA LEU A 47 -20.09 -0.72 -13.75
C LEU A 47 -19.81 -0.77 -15.27
N ALA A 48 -18.58 -1.12 -15.65
CA ALA A 48 -18.24 -1.28 -17.07
C ALA A 48 -19.03 -2.44 -17.72
N SER A 49 -19.17 -3.56 -17.01
CA SER A 49 -19.91 -4.73 -17.49
C SER A 49 -21.39 -4.41 -17.69
N GLU A 50 -22.01 -3.69 -16.76
CA GLU A 50 -23.40 -3.25 -16.87
C GLU A 50 -23.60 -2.35 -18.09
N ALA A 51 -22.74 -1.34 -18.28
CA ALA A 51 -22.80 -0.45 -19.44
C ALA A 51 -22.63 -1.22 -20.77
N ILE A 52 -21.69 -2.17 -20.84
CA ILE A 52 -21.47 -3.01 -22.02
C ILE A 52 -22.69 -3.88 -22.32
N VAL A 53 -23.25 -4.56 -21.31
CA VAL A 53 -24.41 -5.43 -21.51
C VAL A 53 -25.63 -4.63 -21.97
N GLN A 54 -25.88 -3.45 -21.38
CA GLN A 54 -26.96 -2.58 -21.83
C GLN A 54 -26.75 -2.09 -23.26
N ALA A 55 -25.52 -1.71 -23.60
CA ALA A 55 -25.19 -1.28 -24.95
C ALA A 55 -25.37 -2.39 -26.00
N VAL A 56 -25.01 -3.64 -25.68
CA VAL A 56 -25.23 -4.79 -26.56
C VAL A 56 -26.73 -5.00 -26.80
N LYS A 57 -27.54 -5.05 -25.74
CA LYS A 57 -29.00 -5.21 -25.85
C LYS A 57 -29.64 -4.09 -26.69
N ALA A 58 -29.21 -2.85 -26.45
CA ALA A 58 -29.73 -1.71 -27.21
C ALA A 58 -29.32 -1.78 -28.68
N LYS A 59 -28.07 -2.16 -28.99
CA LYS A 59 -27.62 -2.37 -30.38
C LYS A 59 -28.40 -3.47 -31.09
N GLU A 60 -28.72 -4.58 -30.41
CA GLU A 60 -29.57 -5.63 -30.95
C GLU A 60 -30.99 -5.13 -31.26
N ALA A 61 -31.59 -4.38 -30.33
CA ALA A 61 -32.90 -3.78 -30.53
C ALA A 61 -32.91 -2.78 -31.70
N ILE A 62 -31.87 -1.97 -31.83
CA ILE A 62 -31.70 -1.02 -32.95
C ILE A 62 -31.57 -1.78 -34.27
N ALA A 63 -30.78 -2.85 -34.33
CA ALA A 63 -30.62 -3.67 -35.53
C ALA A 63 -31.94 -4.35 -35.95
N ALA A 64 -32.71 -4.86 -34.99
CA ALA A 64 -34.04 -5.40 -35.23
C ALA A 64 -35.01 -4.32 -35.74
N GLY A 65 -35.00 -3.13 -35.13
CA GLY A 65 -35.77 -1.97 -35.57
C GLY A 65 -35.45 -1.56 -37.00
N ALA A 66 -34.17 -1.42 -37.33
CA ALA A 66 -33.70 -1.09 -38.68
C ALA A 66 -34.14 -2.14 -39.72
N SER A 67 -34.03 -3.43 -39.38
CA SER A 67 -34.48 -4.52 -40.25
C SER A 67 -35.99 -4.48 -40.51
N SER A 68 -36.78 -4.17 -39.48
CA SER A 68 -38.24 -4.00 -39.58
C SER A 68 -38.60 -2.81 -40.48
N ILE A 69 -37.95 -1.66 -40.28
CA ILE A 69 -38.13 -0.46 -41.12
C ILE A 69 -37.82 -0.77 -42.58
N ASN A 70 -36.69 -1.44 -42.86
CA ASN A 70 -36.32 -1.82 -44.22
C ASN A 70 -37.40 -2.72 -44.85
N GLY A 71 -37.91 -3.70 -44.10
CA GLY A 71 -38.99 -4.58 -44.56
C GLY A 71 -40.30 -3.83 -44.85
N LYS A 72 -40.67 -2.85 -44.03
CA LYS A 72 -41.84 -1.96 -44.28
C LYS A 72 -41.63 -1.16 -45.57
N LEU A 73 -40.45 -0.55 -45.73
CA LEU A 73 -40.13 0.31 -46.86
C LEU A 73 -40.08 -0.48 -48.17
N GLU A 74 -39.46 -1.66 -48.19
CA GLU A 74 -39.44 -2.54 -49.36
C GLU A 74 -40.85 -2.95 -49.80
N LYS A 75 -41.72 -3.32 -48.84
CA LYS A 75 -43.11 -3.68 -49.14
C LYS A 75 -43.89 -2.50 -49.73
N ALA A 76 -43.73 -1.31 -49.16
CA ALA A 76 -44.38 -0.10 -49.65
C ALA A 76 -43.86 0.30 -51.04
N HIS A 77 -42.55 0.20 -51.27
CA HIS A 77 -41.93 0.46 -52.57
C HIS A 77 -42.43 -0.52 -53.64
N ARG A 78 -42.49 -1.83 -53.34
CA ARG A 78 -43.05 -2.84 -54.26
C ARG A 78 -44.51 -2.58 -54.61
N ARG A 79 -45.32 -2.12 -53.66
CA ARG A 79 -46.73 -1.75 -53.91
C ARG A 79 -46.78 -0.55 -54.84
N TYR A 80 -46.06 0.52 -54.51
CA TYR A 80 -45.96 1.73 -55.31
C TYR A 80 -45.58 1.43 -56.76
N SER A 81 -44.57 0.60 -57.02
CA SER A 81 -44.17 0.22 -58.38
C SER A 81 -45.26 -0.50 -59.17
N LYS A 82 -46.22 -1.18 -58.49
CA LYS A 82 -47.31 -1.93 -59.15
C LYS A 82 -48.56 -1.09 -59.38
N ASN A 83 -48.90 -0.21 -58.43
CA ASN A 83 -50.19 0.48 -58.42
C ASN A 83 -50.07 2.01 -58.50
N ASN A 84 -48.85 2.56 -58.57
CA ASN A 84 -48.53 3.98 -58.63
C ASN A 84 -49.14 4.83 -57.49
N ASN A 85 -49.46 4.20 -56.36
CA ASN A 85 -50.05 4.89 -55.20
C ASN A 85 -49.00 5.72 -54.45
N LEU A 86 -48.70 6.91 -54.98
CA LEU A 86 -47.66 7.81 -54.47
C LEU A 86 -47.95 8.31 -53.06
N GLU A 87 -49.23 8.53 -52.72
CA GLU A 87 -49.62 9.12 -51.44
C GLU A 87 -49.39 8.15 -50.28
N GLU A 88 -49.79 6.88 -50.44
CA GLU A 88 -49.49 5.81 -49.48
C GLU A 88 -47.98 5.63 -49.29
N PHE A 89 -47.22 5.59 -50.40
CA PHE A 89 -45.77 5.44 -50.33
C PHE A 89 -45.09 6.62 -49.62
N ARG A 90 -45.54 7.85 -49.89
CA ARG A 90 -45.05 9.07 -49.22
C ARG A 90 -45.33 9.03 -47.71
N SER A 91 -46.52 8.59 -47.32
CA SER A 91 -46.89 8.43 -45.90
C SER A 91 -46.00 7.41 -45.19
N VAL A 92 -45.76 6.24 -45.81
CA VAL A 92 -44.84 5.23 -45.25
C VAL A 92 -43.42 5.78 -45.16
N LEU A 93 -42.92 6.46 -46.20
CA LEU A 93 -41.60 7.09 -46.18
C LEU A 93 -41.45 8.05 -45.00
N GLN A 94 -42.39 8.98 -44.82
CA GLN A 94 -42.37 9.94 -43.71
C GLN A 94 -42.38 9.24 -42.35
N SER A 95 -43.22 8.22 -42.17
CA SER A 95 -43.26 7.42 -40.94
C SER A 95 -41.94 6.70 -40.68
N THR A 96 -41.37 6.04 -41.70
CA THR A 96 -40.08 5.34 -41.55
C THR A 96 -38.92 6.28 -41.27
N LEU A 97 -38.92 7.51 -41.80
CA LEU A 97 -37.91 8.51 -41.50
C LEU A 97 -37.92 8.92 -40.03
N VAL A 98 -39.12 9.08 -39.44
CA VAL A 98 -39.26 9.35 -38.00
C VAL A 98 -38.74 8.18 -37.16
N GLU A 99 -39.10 6.94 -37.53
CA GLU A 99 -38.59 5.73 -36.84
C GLU A 99 -37.05 5.63 -36.93
N VAL A 100 -36.45 5.93 -38.09
CA VAL A 100 -34.98 5.95 -38.25
C VAL A 100 -34.34 7.01 -37.37
N GLN A 101 -34.94 8.20 -37.26
CA GLN A 101 -34.42 9.26 -36.41
C GLN A 101 -34.43 8.84 -34.93
N GLN A 102 -35.49 8.19 -34.47
CA GLN A 102 -35.56 7.63 -33.11
C GLN A 102 -34.50 6.57 -32.86
N LEU A 103 -34.24 5.67 -33.82
CA LEU A 103 -33.17 4.68 -33.72
C LEU A 103 -31.77 5.34 -33.63
N ARG A 104 -31.55 6.44 -34.34
CA ARG A 104 -30.30 7.22 -34.25
C ARG A 104 -30.12 7.86 -32.89
N GLU A 105 -31.18 8.45 -32.33
CA GLU A 105 -31.16 9.04 -30.99
C GLU A 105 -30.87 7.98 -29.92
N GLN A 106 -31.49 6.81 -30.02
CA GLN A 106 -31.20 5.67 -29.14
C GLN A 106 -29.74 5.21 -29.27
N HIS A 107 -29.21 5.15 -30.50
CA HIS A 107 -27.81 4.81 -30.72
C HIS A 107 -26.87 5.82 -30.05
N GLU A 108 -27.14 7.12 -30.16
CA GLU A 108 -26.30 8.16 -29.57
C GLU A 108 -26.30 8.08 -28.03
N ALA A 109 -27.46 7.84 -27.42
CA ALA A 109 -27.56 7.62 -25.98
C ALA A 109 -26.71 6.42 -25.51
N VAL A 110 -26.73 5.32 -26.27
CA VAL A 110 -25.89 4.14 -26.00
C VAL A 110 -24.40 4.46 -26.17
N ALA A 111 -24.04 5.21 -27.21
CA ALA A 111 -22.67 5.62 -27.45
C ALA A 111 -22.13 6.47 -26.31
N GLU A 112 -22.93 7.39 -25.77
CA GLU A 112 -22.56 8.21 -24.63
C GLU A 112 -22.33 7.38 -23.37
N SER A 113 -23.24 6.46 -23.03
CA SER A 113 -23.06 5.57 -21.88
C SER A 113 -21.79 4.71 -21.97
N LEU A 114 -21.42 4.25 -23.18
CA LEU A 114 -20.16 3.54 -23.40
C LEU A 114 -18.93 4.43 -23.25
N ARG A 115 -19.01 5.70 -23.67
CA ARG A 115 -17.92 6.68 -23.47
C ARG A 115 -17.70 6.95 -22.00
N GLU A 116 -18.77 7.16 -21.22
CA GLU A 116 -18.68 7.31 -19.77
C GLU A 116 -18.01 6.09 -19.10
N ALA A 117 -18.37 4.87 -19.53
CA ALA A 117 -17.74 3.65 -19.04
C ALA A 117 -16.24 3.53 -19.41
N GLN A 118 -15.82 4.11 -20.54
CA GLN A 118 -14.41 4.15 -20.96
C GLN A 118 -13.58 5.20 -20.21
N THR A 119 -14.21 6.30 -19.80
CA THR A 119 -13.59 7.38 -19.02
C THR A 119 -14.14 7.40 -17.58
N PRO A 120 -13.81 6.38 -16.77
CA PRO A 120 -14.31 6.30 -15.40
C PRO A 120 -13.68 7.37 -14.51
N SER A 121 -14.32 7.65 -13.38
CA SER A 121 -13.78 8.53 -12.32
C SER A 121 -12.47 8.03 -11.72
N ARG A 122 -12.19 6.72 -11.82
CA ARG A 122 -10.87 6.12 -11.54
C ARG A 122 -10.54 5.02 -12.54
N SER A 123 -9.39 5.14 -13.17
CA SER A 123 -8.82 4.09 -14.01
C SER A 123 -8.30 2.93 -13.15
N ALA A 124 -8.12 1.76 -13.76
CA ALA A 124 -7.50 0.63 -13.07
C ALA A 124 -6.07 0.95 -12.61
N VAL A 125 -5.35 1.78 -13.38
CA VAL A 125 -4.00 2.24 -13.06
C VAL A 125 -4.02 3.08 -11.78
N GLU A 126 -4.92 4.06 -11.68
CA GLU A 126 -5.05 4.90 -10.49
C GLU A 126 -5.46 4.10 -9.25
N ILE A 127 -6.23 3.02 -9.41
CA ILE A 127 -6.57 2.11 -8.30
C ILE A 127 -5.31 1.40 -7.78
N VAL A 128 -4.45 0.92 -8.67
CA VAL A 128 -3.17 0.29 -8.32
C VAL A 128 -2.22 1.30 -7.67
N GLU A 129 -2.07 2.48 -8.26
CA GLU A 129 -1.21 3.54 -7.73
C GLU A 129 -1.64 3.96 -6.32
N ARG A 130 -2.95 4.11 -6.09
CA ARG A 130 -3.46 4.43 -4.77
C ARG A 130 -3.18 3.33 -3.76
N PHE A 131 -3.36 2.06 -4.12
CA PHE A 131 -3.01 0.94 -3.25
C PHE A 131 -1.53 0.95 -2.85
N ALA A 132 -0.62 1.20 -3.81
CA ALA A 132 0.80 1.32 -3.52
C ALA A 132 1.13 2.49 -2.57
N ILE A 133 0.49 3.65 -2.78
CA ILE A 133 0.66 4.84 -1.93
C ILE A 133 0.21 4.55 -0.49
N GLU A 134 -0.96 3.92 -0.31
CA GLU A 134 -1.47 3.62 1.02
C GLU A 134 -0.63 2.57 1.75
N LEU A 135 -0.14 1.54 1.04
CA LEU A 135 0.84 0.61 1.60
C LEU A 135 2.14 1.29 2.03
N GLN A 136 2.66 2.20 1.21
CA GLN A 136 3.88 2.95 1.54
C GLN A 136 3.69 3.83 2.78
N LYS A 137 2.51 4.46 2.94
CA LYS A 137 2.18 5.22 4.15
C LYS A 137 2.10 4.33 5.38
N ALA A 138 1.44 3.17 5.27
CA ALA A 138 1.34 2.21 6.36
C ALA A 138 2.73 1.69 6.79
N ALA A 139 3.60 1.43 5.82
CA ALA A 139 4.98 1.01 6.07
C ALA A 139 5.77 2.01 6.93
N GLY A 140 5.54 3.32 6.75
CA GLY A 140 6.15 4.34 7.62
C GLY A 140 5.72 4.22 9.09
N GLY A 141 4.48 3.80 9.36
CA GLY A 141 4.00 3.51 10.72
C GLY A 141 4.60 2.22 11.29
N TRP A 142 4.75 1.19 10.46
CA TRP A 142 5.37 -0.08 10.85
C TRP A 142 6.86 0.10 11.20
N GLU A 143 7.56 0.93 10.43
CA GLU A 143 8.97 1.26 10.65
C GLU A 143 9.19 1.88 12.03
N ALA A 144 8.33 2.81 12.45
CA ALA A 144 8.44 3.45 13.76
C ALA A 144 8.44 2.43 14.91
N THR A 145 7.50 1.47 14.90
CA THR A 145 7.47 0.38 15.89
C THR A 145 8.69 -0.53 15.77
N GLY A 146 9.19 -0.77 14.55
CA GLY A 146 10.44 -1.52 14.34
C GLY A 146 11.64 -0.85 15.00
N ARG A 147 11.77 0.48 14.85
CA ARG A 147 12.85 1.25 15.48
C ARG A 147 12.80 1.21 17.00
N GLU A 148 11.61 1.27 17.61
CA GLU A 148 11.46 1.14 19.07
C GLU A 148 11.96 -0.23 19.58
N ILE A 149 11.76 -1.30 18.79
CA ILE A 149 12.30 -2.62 19.13
C ILE A 149 13.84 -2.61 19.06
N ASP A 150 14.39 -2.03 17.99
CA ASP A 150 15.85 -1.95 17.79
C ASP A 150 16.52 -1.10 18.88
N GLU A 151 15.89 0.00 19.31
CA GLU A 151 16.36 0.84 20.42
C GLU A 151 16.43 0.05 21.73
N ILE A 152 15.37 -0.71 22.08
CA ILE A 152 15.38 -1.56 23.28
C ILE A 152 16.50 -2.61 23.21
N ILE A 153 16.72 -3.22 22.04
CA ILE A 153 17.78 -4.21 21.86
C ILE A 153 19.15 -3.54 22.01
N ALA A 154 19.35 -2.38 21.40
CA ALA A 154 20.60 -1.63 21.47
C ALA A 154 20.94 -1.27 22.92
N ASP A 155 19.97 -0.77 23.69
CA ASP A 155 20.16 -0.42 25.11
C ASP A 155 20.55 -1.64 25.97
N LEU A 156 20.01 -2.82 25.65
CA LEU A 156 20.32 -4.06 26.38
C LEU A 156 21.65 -4.70 25.98
N CYS A 157 22.14 -4.37 24.78
CA CYS A 157 23.37 -4.91 24.22
C CYS A 157 24.54 -3.94 24.30
N ASP A 158 24.45 -2.86 25.08
CA ASP A 158 25.55 -1.92 25.30
C ASP A 158 26.79 -2.67 25.85
N PRO A 159 27.89 -2.77 25.08
CA PRO A 159 29.08 -3.50 25.51
C PRO A 159 29.96 -2.70 26.46
N ASN A 160 29.64 -1.43 26.73
CA ASN A 160 30.46 -0.57 27.57
C ASN A 160 30.45 -1.05 29.03
N PRO A 161 31.61 -0.95 29.73
CA PRO A 161 31.67 -1.28 31.14
C PRO A 161 30.80 -0.34 31.97
N ASP A 162 30.28 -0.85 33.09
CA ASP A 162 29.51 -0.03 34.04
C ASP A 162 30.36 1.15 34.53
N VAL A 163 29.75 2.32 34.69
CA VAL A 163 30.43 3.53 35.19
C VAL A 163 31.10 3.27 36.54
N ALA A 164 30.51 2.46 37.40
CA ALA A 164 31.12 2.10 38.68
C ALA A 164 32.43 1.31 38.52
N LEU A 165 32.55 0.48 37.48
CA LEU A 165 33.80 -0.21 37.15
C LEU A 165 34.84 0.77 36.64
N ILE A 166 34.47 1.67 35.72
CA ILE A 166 35.37 2.72 35.21
C ILE A 166 35.87 3.63 36.35
N GLU A 167 34.99 4.02 37.27
CA GLU A 167 35.34 4.85 38.42
C GLU A 167 36.28 4.10 39.39
N LEU A 168 36.09 2.80 39.57
CA LEU A 168 36.97 1.97 40.38
C LEU A 168 38.35 1.82 39.73
N GLU A 169 38.41 1.55 38.43
CA GLU A 169 39.67 1.51 37.67
C GLU A 169 40.43 2.83 37.83
N ARG A 170 39.74 3.97 37.64
CA ARG A 170 40.33 5.29 37.85
C ARG A 170 40.83 5.49 39.28
N TYR A 171 40.04 5.10 40.28
CA TYR A 171 40.45 5.19 41.68
C TYR A 171 41.71 4.38 41.96
N LEU A 172 41.82 3.18 41.38
CA LEU A 172 42.98 2.31 41.55
C LEU A 172 44.25 2.90 40.90
N THR A 173 44.12 3.61 39.77
CA THR A 173 45.26 4.19 39.04
C THR A 173 45.64 5.61 39.47
N GLU A 174 44.76 6.36 40.13
CA GLU A 174 45.01 7.79 40.45
C GLU A 174 45.44 8.05 41.91
N ASN A 175 45.41 7.04 42.79
CA ASN A 175 45.66 7.23 44.23
C ASN A 175 47.03 6.75 44.73
N GLY A 176 47.98 6.43 43.82
CA GLY A 176 49.35 6.06 44.21
C GLY A 176 49.48 4.64 44.78
N PHE A 177 48.52 3.75 44.51
CA PHE A 177 48.55 2.37 45.00
C PHE A 177 49.71 1.54 44.42
N GLU A 178 50.27 1.94 43.29
CA GLU A 178 51.48 1.34 42.73
C GLU A 178 52.64 1.44 43.72
N ILE A 179 52.76 2.55 44.47
CA ILE A 179 53.80 2.74 45.49
C ILE A 179 53.57 1.78 46.66
N VAL A 180 52.30 1.54 47.01
CA VAL A 180 51.91 0.62 48.08
C VAL A 180 52.21 -0.83 47.69
N LEU A 181 51.92 -1.22 46.45
CA LEU A 181 52.19 -2.56 45.92
C LEU A 181 53.69 -2.88 45.85
N VAL A 182 54.52 -1.90 45.53
CA VAL A 182 55.99 -2.06 45.42
C VAL A 182 56.66 -2.26 46.79
N GLY A 183 56.08 -1.71 47.85
CA GLY A 183 56.59 -1.85 49.22
C GLY A 183 58.02 -1.29 49.38
N GLU A 184 58.94 -2.13 49.88
CA GLU A 184 60.35 -1.76 50.10
C GLU A 184 61.20 -1.87 48.82
N ASN A 185 60.77 -2.64 47.83
CA ASN A 185 61.55 -2.92 46.62
C ASN A 185 61.32 -1.86 45.52
N ARG A 186 61.78 -0.62 45.76
CA ARG A 186 61.53 0.55 44.89
C ARG A 186 62.36 0.60 43.61
N THR A 187 62.66 -0.55 43.01
CA THR A 187 63.26 -0.61 41.67
C THR A 187 62.27 -0.18 40.60
N GLU A 188 62.75 0.42 39.53
CA GLU A 188 61.92 0.88 38.40
C GLU A 188 61.11 -0.27 37.78
N ASP A 189 61.73 -1.43 37.59
CA ASP A 189 61.08 -2.67 37.10
C ASP A 189 59.90 -3.13 37.99
N ALA A 190 60.04 -2.98 39.32
CA ALA A 190 58.98 -3.37 40.26
C ALA A 190 57.80 -2.38 40.22
N LEU A 191 58.08 -1.10 39.98
CA LEU A 191 57.06 -0.06 39.82
C LEU A 191 56.30 -0.22 38.50
N GLU A 192 56.98 -0.56 37.42
CA GLU A 192 56.34 -0.89 36.14
C GLU A 192 55.44 -2.11 36.25
N GLU A 193 55.91 -3.18 36.92
CA GLU A 193 55.07 -4.37 37.13
C GLU A 193 53.86 -4.07 38.01
N ALA A 194 54.00 -3.25 39.06
CA ALA A 194 52.89 -2.82 39.89
C ALA A 194 51.85 -1.97 39.13
N ARG A 195 52.30 -1.11 38.20
CA ARG A 195 51.41 -0.36 37.30
C ARG A 195 50.68 -1.29 36.32
N ARG A 196 51.38 -2.28 35.74
CA ARG A 196 50.72 -3.27 34.89
C ARG A 196 49.65 -4.06 35.66
N LEU A 197 49.93 -4.46 36.89
CA LEU A 197 48.96 -5.16 37.75
C LEU A 197 47.72 -4.33 38.10
N LEU A 198 47.87 -3.01 38.22
CA LEU A 198 46.75 -2.09 38.46
C LEU A 198 45.96 -1.74 37.20
N GLY A 199 46.35 -2.29 36.04
CA GLY A 199 45.65 -2.06 34.79
C GLY A 199 45.90 -0.69 34.19
N TYR A 200 47.04 -0.05 34.49
CA TYR A 200 47.47 1.10 33.69
C TYR A 200 47.58 0.63 32.24
N SER A 201 46.77 1.22 31.37
CA SER A 201 46.86 0.94 29.94
C SER A 201 48.22 1.43 29.44
N ASP A 202 48.98 0.54 28.81
CA ASP A 202 50.08 0.94 27.94
C ASP A 202 49.43 1.79 26.83
N SER A 203 49.42 3.10 27.01
CA SER A 203 48.92 4.03 26.01
C SER A 203 49.95 4.10 24.90
N SER A 204 49.91 3.12 24.01
CA SER A 204 50.65 3.06 22.76
C SER A 204 49.87 2.20 21.76
N GLU A 205 48.78 2.76 21.23
CA GLU A 205 48.35 2.73 19.82
C GLU A 205 47.08 3.57 19.60
#